data_AF-A0A925QFB7-F1
#
_entry.id   AF-A0A925QFB7-F1
#
_cell.length_a   1.000
_cell.length_b   1.000
_cell.length_c   1.000
_cell.angle_alpha   90.00
_cell.angle_beta   90.00
_cell.angle_gamma   90.00
#
_symmetry.space_group_name_H-M   'P 1'
#
loop_
_entity.id
_entity.type
_entity.pdbx_description
1 polymer ?
#
loop_
_entity_poly.entity_id
_entity_poly.type
_entity_poly.pdbx_seq_one_letter_code
_entity_poly.pdbx_strand_id
1 'polypeptide(L)'
;MVISAFAQSSDSENMKVWAKYDFVPGDKIIFEDNQQNEITGEFPSKWKLKRGGAETMRFADSSVIGFIAVSSEIEPLMKTAVFLPEIFTIEFDVYFHHKGNEGYSVIFDV
;
A
#
# COMPACT_ATOMS: atom_id res chain seq x y z
N MET A 1 -7.21 -29.54 12.92
CA MET A 1 -8.38 -30.37 12.57
C MET A 1 -8.28 -30.67 11.08
N VAL A 2 -8.25 -31.95 10.69
CA VAL A 2 -7.94 -32.36 9.31
C VAL A 2 -9.24 -32.63 8.55
N ILE A 3 -9.36 -32.04 7.36
CA ILE A 3 -10.33 -32.38 6.32
C ILE A 3 -9.55 -32.43 4.99
N SER A 4 -9.66 -33.54 4.26
CA SER A 4 -9.22 -33.74 2.86
C SER A 4 -10.48 -33.83 1.99
N ALA A 5 -10.58 -33.64 0.67
CA ALA A 5 -9.70 -33.40 -0.48
C ALA A 5 -10.48 -32.46 -1.46
N PHE A 6 -9.94 -31.95 -2.57
CA PHE A 6 -9.86 -32.57 -3.91
C PHE A 6 -8.72 -31.96 -4.72
N ALA A 7 -8.08 -32.75 -5.57
CA ALA A 7 -7.12 -32.27 -6.56
C ALA A 7 -7.85 -31.68 -7.77
N GLN A 8 -7.61 -30.40 -8.04
CA GLN A 8 -7.94 -29.78 -9.32
C GLN A 8 -6.64 -29.46 -10.02
N SER A 9 -6.32 -30.24 -11.05
CA SER A 9 -5.26 -29.90 -12.00
C SER A 9 -5.74 -28.72 -12.85
N SER A 10 -5.12 -27.56 -12.67
CA SER A 10 -5.20 -26.46 -13.62
C SER A 10 -3.82 -25.85 -13.74
N ASP A 11 -3.37 -25.77 -14.99
CA ASP A 11 -2.07 -25.31 -15.48
C ASP A 11 -1.19 -24.59 -14.47
N SER A 12 0.00 -25.14 -14.24
CA SER A 12 1.16 -24.32 -13.93
C SER A 12 1.40 -23.41 -15.15
N GLU A 13 0.62 -22.33 -15.27
CA GLU A 13 1.16 -21.13 -15.89
C GLU A 13 2.44 -20.86 -15.10
N ASN A 14 3.57 -21.09 -15.77
CA ASN A 14 4.82 -20.49 -15.38
C ASN A 14 4.53 -19.00 -15.21
N MET A 15 4.25 -18.58 -13.98
CA MET A 15 4.30 -17.19 -13.58
C MET A 15 5.75 -16.80 -13.81
N LYS A 16 6.02 -16.37 -15.04
CA LYS A 16 7.35 -16.10 -15.52
C LYS A 16 7.71 -14.79 -14.86
N VAL A 17 8.30 -14.91 -13.67
CA VAL A 17 8.80 -13.80 -12.87
C VAL A 17 9.91 -13.13 -13.70
N TRP A 18 9.52 -12.22 -14.58
CA TRP A 18 10.43 -11.27 -15.19
C TRP A 18 10.73 -10.15 -14.18
N ALA A 19 11.21 -10.53 -13.01
CA ALA A 19 11.75 -9.58 -12.07
C ALA A 19 13.21 -9.31 -12.46
N LYS A 20 13.42 -8.36 -13.38
CA LYS A 20 14.57 -7.47 -13.17
C LYS A 20 14.19 -6.61 -11.96
N TYR A 21 14.35 -7.18 -10.77
CA TYR A 21 14.21 -6.46 -9.51
C TYR A 21 15.47 -5.60 -9.37
N ASP A 22 15.34 -4.31 -9.67
CA ASP A 22 16.40 -3.29 -9.61
C ASP A 22 16.22 -2.35 -8.42
N PHE A 23 15.41 -2.75 -7.44
CA PHE A 23 15.27 -2.03 -6.19
C PHE A 23 16.62 -1.97 -5.46
N VAL A 24 17.05 -0.75 -5.17
CA VAL A 24 18.20 -0.47 -4.32
C VAL A 24 17.67 0.32 -3.13
N PRO A 25 17.72 -0.23 -1.90
CA PRO A 25 17.30 0.53 -0.73
C PRO A 25 18.22 1.74 -0.56
N GLY A 26 17.64 2.89 -0.19
CA GLY A 26 18.41 4.07 0.17
C GLY A 26 19.15 3.90 1.50
N ASP A 27 20.11 4.79 1.77
CA ASP A 27 20.95 4.73 2.98
C ASP A 27 20.17 5.01 4.28
N LYS A 28 19.01 5.66 4.19
CA LYS A 28 18.21 6.11 5.34
C LYS A 28 16.72 5.94 5.06
N ILE A 29 16.00 5.46 6.07
CA ILE A 29 14.54 5.45 6.07
C ILE A 29 14.04 6.89 6.28
N ILE A 30 13.32 7.42 5.29
CA ILE A 30 12.69 8.76 5.36
C ILE A 30 11.32 8.67 6.03
N PHE A 31 10.53 7.67 5.64
CA PHE A 31 9.21 7.40 6.17
C PHE A 31 8.96 5.89 6.10
N GLU A 32 8.34 5.33 7.14
CA GLU A 32 7.93 3.93 7.18
C GLU A 32 6.62 3.81 7.95
N ASP A 33 5.69 3.06 7.36
CA ASP A 33 4.44 2.72 8.02
C ASP A 33 3.93 1.32 7.66
N ASN A 34 4.04 0.41 8.64
CA ASN A 34 3.54 -0.95 8.55
C ASN A 34 2.09 -1.12 9.05
N GLN A 35 1.38 0.00 9.33
CA GLN A 35 -0.02 0.06 9.78
C GLN A 35 -0.29 -0.65 11.13
N GLN A 36 0.74 -1.06 11.88
CA GLN A 36 0.56 -1.74 13.15
C GLN A 36 0.09 -0.78 14.24
N ASN A 37 -0.77 -1.27 15.13
CA ASN A 37 -1.35 -0.53 16.27
C ASN A 37 -2.29 0.62 15.88
N GLU A 38 -2.72 0.69 14.62
CA GLU A 38 -3.77 1.60 14.19
C GLU A 38 -5.15 1.15 14.70
N ILE A 39 -6.04 2.12 14.92
CA ILE A 39 -7.41 1.87 15.38
C ILE A 39 -8.31 1.73 14.15
N THR A 40 -8.99 0.59 14.00
CA THR A 40 -9.92 0.35 12.88
C THR A 40 -11.04 1.38 12.87
N GLY A 41 -11.32 1.96 11.71
CA GLY A 41 -12.32 3.02 11.51
C GLY A 41 -11.79 4.43 11.77
N GLU A 42 -10.58 4.58 12.30
CA GLU A 42 -9.93 5.89 12.47
C GLU A 42 -9.00 6.19 11.29
N PHE A 43 -8.75 7.48 11.08
CA PHE A 43 -7.76 7.92 10.11
C PHE A 43 -6.35 7.51 10.55
N PRO A 44 -5.51 6.94 9.65
CA PRO A 44 -4.20 6.39 10.02
C PRO A 44 -3.24 7.47 10.56
N SER A 45 -2.64 7.20 11.71
CA SER A 45 -1.98 8.21 12.55
C SER A 45 -0.74 8.86 11.94
N LYS A 46 -0.05 8.16 11.04
CA LYS A 46 1.17 8.64 10.36
C LYS A 46 0.92 9.33 9.02
N TRP A 47 -0.34 9.56 8.68
CA TRP A 47 -0.72 10.18 7.42
C TRP A 47 -1.42 11.51 7.66
N LYS A 48 -1.64 12.23 6.57
CA LYS A 48 -2.47 13.41 6.53
C LYS A 48 -3.42 13.31 5.36
N LEU A 49 -4.68 13.63 5.59
CA LEU A 49 -5.69 13.69 4.54
C LEU A 49 -5.52 14.98 3.74
N LYS A 50 -5.32 14.86 2.43
CA LYS A 50 -5.30 15.99 1.49
C LYS A 50 -6.67 16.27 0.91
N ARG A 51 -7.41 15.21 0.55
CA ARG A 51 -8.77 15.28 0.02
C ARG A 51 -9.47 13.92 0.19
N GLY A 52 -10.80 13.92 0.20
CA GLY A 52 -11.60 12.69 0.21
C GLY A 52 -11.70 12.07 1.60
N GLY A 53 -11.47 10.77 1.71
CA GLY A 53 -11.59 10.03 2.96
C GLY A 53 -10.79 8.73 2.92
N ALA A 54 -10.04 8.48 4.00
CA ALA A 54 -9.29 7.25 4.21
C ALA A 54 -9.46 6.81 5.66
N GLU A 55 -9.48 5.50 5.88
CA GLU A 55 -9.60 4.92 7.21
C GLU A 55 -8.72 3.69 7.33
N THR A 56 -8.33 3.37 8.56
CA THR A 56 -7.70 2.10 8.90
C THR A 56 -8.74 0.99 8.83
N MET A 57 -8.46 -0.05 8.05
CA MET A 57 -9.33 -1.22 7.89
C MET A 57 -8.57 -2.51 8.15
N ARG A 58 -9.30 -3.62 8.28
CA ARG A 58 -8.72 -4.96 8.37
C ARG A 58 -8.82 -5.67 7.03
N PHE A 59 -7.69 -6.16 6.53
CA PHE A 59 -7.63 -7.03 5.36
C PHE A 59 -6.87 -8.29 5.74
N ALA A 60 -7.57 -9.42 5.72
CA ALA A 60 -7.10 -10.68 6.30
C ALA A 60 -6.59 -10.49 7.75
N ASP A 61 -5.31 -10.77 8.00
CA ASP A 61 -4.64 -10.66 9.28
C ASP A 61 -3.87 -9.33 9.47
N SER A 62 -3.95 -8.42 8.50
CA SER A 62 -3.21 -7.15 8.50
C SER A 62 -4.12 -5.92 8.60
N SER A 63 -3.53 -4.84 9.12
CA SER A 63 -4.12 -3.51 9.09
C SER A 63 -3.73 -2.84 7.77
N VAL A 64 -4.67 -2.15 7.14
CA VAL A 64 -4.45 -1.48 5.84
C VAL A 64 -5.11 -0.11 5.84
N ILE A 65 -4.65 0.76 4.94
CA ILE A 65 -5.34 2.01 4.64
C ILE A 65 -6.35 1.75 3.54
N GLY A 66 -7.63 1.99 3.81
CA GLY A 66 -8.70 1.94 2.82
C GLY A 66 -9.14 3.33 2.40
N PHE A 67 -9.19 3.61 1.10
CA PHE A 67 -9.85 4.80 0.58
C PHE A 67 -11.37 4.56 0.51
N ILE A 68 -12.12 5.37 1.25
CA ILE A 68 -13.57 5.22 1.43
C ILE A 68 -14.39 6.28 0.69
N ALA A 69 -13.73 7.25 0.04
CA ALA A 69 -14.36 8.28 -0.77
C ALA A 69 -13.68 8.42 -2.14
N VAL A 70 -14.43 8.97 -3.10
CA VAL A 70 -13.91 9.26 -4.44
C VAL A 70 -12.80 10.31 -4.41
N SER A 71 -11.80 10.15 -5.29
CA SER A 71 -10.69 11.09 -5.44
C SER A 71 -9.93 11.39 -4.14
N SER A 72 -9.81 10.38 -3.27
CA SER A 72 -9.08 10.47 -2.01
C SER A 72 -7.57 10.59 -2.23
N GLU A 73 -6.93 11.38 -1.37
CA GLU A 73 -5.51 11.69 -1.45
C GLU A 73 -4.97 11.81 -0.02
N ILE A 74 -3.89 11.10 0.26
CA ILE A 74 -3.17 11.14 1.52
C ILE A 74 -1.69 11.43 1.25
N GLU A 75 -1.03 12.05 2.22
CA GLU A 75 0.41 12.27 2.21
C GLU A 75 1.00 11.82 3.55
N PRO A 76 2.28 11.38 3.59
CA PRO A 76 2.97 11.11 4.84
C PRO A 76 2.93 12.33 5.78
N LEU A 77 2.65 12.10 7.07
CA LEU A 77 2.69 13.15 8.08
C LEU A 77 4.14 13.48 8.45
N MET A 78 4.75 14.39 7.70
CA MET A 78 6.15 14.80 7.89
C MET A 78 6.28 16.14 8.60
N LYS A 79 7.36 16.31 9.37
CA LYS A 79 7.66 17.58 10.06
C LYS A 79 8.07 18.70 9.09
N THR A 80 8.66 18.35 7.96
CA THR A 80 9.13 19.27 6.93
C THR A 80 8.38 19.01 5.63
N ALA A 81 8.06 20.08 4.90
CA ALA A 81 7.39 19.97 3.60
C ALA A 81 8.29 19.33 2.53
N VAL A 82 9.60 19.60 2.58
CA VAL A 82 10.61 18.95 1.74
C VAL A 82 11.24 17.83 2.55
N PHE A 83 10.95 16.59 2.19
CA PHE A 83 11.47 15.40 2.88
C PHE A 83 12.06 14.35 1.93
N LEU A 84 11.82 14.46 0.62
CA LEU A 84 12.41 13.59 -0.39
C LEU A 84 13.70 14.22 -0.96
N PRO A 85 14.83 13.49 -0.99
CA PRO A 85 16.03 13.90 -1.73
C PRO A 85 15.84 13.73 -3.25
N GLU A 86 16.81 14.20 -4.03
CA GLU A 86 16.82 14.05 -5.50
C GLU A 86 16.77 12.58 -5.95
N ILE A 87 17.44 11.69 -5.23
CA ILE A 87 17.43 10.24 -5.48
C ILE A 87 16.82 9.56 -4.26
N PHE A 88 15.67 8.92 -4.46
CA PHE A 88 14.97 8.18 -3.43
C PHE A 88 14.40 6.88 -4.01
N THR A 89 13.96 6.01 -3.12
CA THR A 89 13.30 4.75 -3.46
C THR A 89 12.05 4.62 -2.61
N ILE A 90 10.98 4.10 -3.22
CA ILE A 90 9.72 3.81 -2.55
C ILE A 90 9.39 2.34 -2.73
N GLU A 91 8.86 1.73 -1.68
CA GLU A 91 8.30 0.37 -1.69
C GLU A 91 7.00 0.39 -0.89
N PHE A 92 5.96 -0.24 -1.42
CA PHE A 92 4.67 -0.40 -0.75
C PHE A 92 3.88 -1.54 -1.37
N ASP A 93 3.01 -2.13 -0.56
CA ASP A 93 2.01 -3.09 -1.03
C ASP A 93 0.70 -2.36 -1.37
N VAL A 94 0.07 -2.75 -2.47
CA VAL A 94 -1.23 -2.23 -2.89
C VAL A 94 -2.15 -3.36 -3.33
N TYR A 95 -3.40 -3.25 -2.93
CA TYR A 95 -4.46 -4.17 -3.34
C TYR A 95 -5.51 -3.40 -4.15
N PHE A 96 -5.78 -3.87 -5.36
CA PHE A 96 -6.83 -3.34 -6.24
C PHE A 96 -8.05 -4.26 -6.16
N HIS A 97 -9.23 -3.67 -5.96
CA HIS A 97 -10.45 -4.47 -5.76
C HIS A 97 -11.11 -4.91 -7.09
N HIS A 98 -10.54 -4.50 -8.23
CA HIS A 98 -10.89 -4.96 -9.58
C HIS A 98 -12.39 -4.86 -9.93
N LYS A 99 -13.11 -3.87 -9.38
CA LYS A 99 -14.55 -3.63 -9.68
C LYS A 99 -14.76 -2.64 -10.84
N GLY A 100 -13.70 -2.18 -11.49
CA GLY A 100 -13.75 -1.26 -12.63
C GLY A 100 -13.84 0.20 -12.20
N ASN A 101 -13.29 1.10 -13.02
CA ASN A 101 -13.14 2.55 -12.73
C ASN A 101 -12.29 2.87 -11.49
N GLU A 102 -11.34 2.00 -11.15
CA GLU A 102 -10.30 2.25 -10.15
C GLU A 102 -9.06 2.83 -10.81
N GLY A 103 -8.61 3.99 -10.34
CA GLY A 103 -7.36 4.62 -10.77
C GLY A 103 -6.59 5.06 -9.54
N TYR A 104 -5.33 4.63 -9.44
CA TYR A 104 -4.42 5.00 -8.37
C TYR A 104 -3.18 5.63 -8.97
N SER A 105 -2.73 6.72 -8.36
CA SER A 105 -1.53 7.45 -8.78
C SER A 105 -0.64 7.66 -7.58
N VAL A 106 0.65 7.40 -7.75
CA VAL A 106 1.68 7.89 -6.83
C VAL A 106 2.26 9.15 -7.46
N ILE A 107 2.16 10.26 -6.75
CA ILE A 107 2.59 11.57 -7.22
C ILE A 107 3.73 12.05 -6.32
N PHE A 108 4.79 12.55 -6.95
CA PHE A 108 5.90 13.20 -6.27
C PHE A 108 5.91 14.67 -6.70
N ASP A 109 5.44 15.54 -5.82
CA ASP A 109 5.61 16.99 -5.97
C ASP A 109 7.03 17.36 -5.52
N VAL A 110 7.99 17.18 -6.44
CA VAL A 110 9.41 17.57 -6.27
C VAL A 110 9.74 18.85 -7.03
#